data_AF-A0A3D2GPN6-F1
#
_entry.id   AF-A0A3D2GPN6-F1
#
_cell.length_a   1.000
_cell.length_b   1.000
_cell.length_c   1.000
_cell.angle_alpha   90.00
_cell.angle_beta   90.00
_cell.angle_gamma   90.00
#
_symmetry.space_group_name_H-M   'P 1'
#
loop_
_entity.id
_entity.type
_entity.pdbx_description
1 polymer ?
#
loop_
_entity_poly.entity_id
_entity_poly.type
_entity_poly.pdbx_seq_one_letter_code
_entity_poly.pdbx_strand_id
1 'polypeptide(L)'
;MTQDSAVNSGKKAGSSSDLTAAEALAALDWYQSVGVDVLVADTPIAWTEHRPPKPATQNQPTAARPQAGAQAGAAGTGPLGTAEAVIEAQKLAATADSLEALKAVLEKFDGLSIAKTARNMVFADGNPEAPLMIIGEAPGREEDESGLPFVGVSGKLLDKILAAIGRDRTSTYISNIVNWRPPGNRKPSQG
;
A
#
# COMPACT_ATOMS: atom_id res chain seq x y z
N MET A 1 28.51 -11.38 45.71
CA MET A 1 28.58 -12.42 44.66
C MET A 1 27.21 -13.08 44.64
N THR A 2 26.15 -12.42 44.20
CA THR A 2 25.87 -11.85 42.87
C THR A 2 26.15 -12.86 41.76
N GLN A 3 25.09 -13.49 41.27
CA GLN A 3 24.83 -13.65 39.84
C GLN A 3 23.33 -13.80 39.63
N ASP A 4 22.73 -12.68 39.22
CA ASP A 4 21.38 -12.60 38.65
C ASP A 4 21.36 -13.30 37.29
N SER A 5 20.49 -14.29 37.15
CA SER A 5 20.05 -14.78 35.84
C SER A 5 18.70 -14.13 35.53
N ALA A 6 18.74 -13.04 34.78
CA ALA A 6 17.57 -12.38 34.24
C ALA A 6 16.97 -13.24 33.12
N VAL A 7 15.95 -14.05 33.46
CA VAL A 7 15.05 -14.64 32.46
C VAL A 7 14.15 -13.52 31.95
N ASN A 8 14.42 -13.13 30.70
CA ASN A 8 13.61 -12.25 29.88
C ASN A 8 12.21 -12.87 29.71
N SER A 9 11.29 -12.50 30.60
CA SER A 9 9.89 -12.90 30.52
C SER A 9 9.23 -12.11 29.40
N GLY A 10 9.02 -12.81 28.28
CA GLY A 10 8.25 -12.34 27.14
C GLY A 10 6.91 -11.78 27.59
N LYS A 11 6.69 -10.50 27.28
CA LYS A 11 5.41 -9.82 27.45
C LYS A 11 4.41 -10.51 26.51
N LYS A 12 3.66 -11.47 27.07
CA LYS A 12 2.54 -12.13 26.37
C LYS A 12 1.59 -11.05 25.85
N ALA A 13 1.19 -11.19 24.59
CA ALA A 13 0.13 -10.40 23.99
C ALA A 13 -1.09 -10.39 24.92
N GLY A 14 -1.52 -9.18 25.29
CA GLY A 14 -2.63 -8.97 26.22
C GLY A 14 -3.91 -9.61 25.71
N SER A 15 -4.56 -10.36 26.60
CA SER A 15 -5.94 -10.81 26.47
C SER A 15 -6.85 -9.61 26.17
N SER A 16 -7.90 -9.80 25.36
CA SER A 16 -8.92 -8.81 24.94
C SER A 16 -9.74 -8.18 26.09
N SER A 17 -9.31 -8.33 27.34
CA SER A 17 -10.02 -7.95 28.56
C SER A 17 -9.63 -6.58 29.14
N ASP A 18 -8.70 -5.85 28.52
CA ASP A 18 -7.99 -4.77 29.21
C ASP A 18 -8.20 -3.37 28.58
N LEU A 19 -9.36 -3.11 27.97
CA LEU A 19 -9.71 -1.72 27.57
C LEU A 19 -10.36 -0.99 28.74
N THR A 20 -9.84 0.18 29.08
CA THR A 20 -10.55 1.12 29.95
C THR A 20 -11.81 1.64 29.26
N ALA A 21 -12.77 2.16 30.04
CA ALA A 21 -13.99 2.74 29.48
C ALA A 21 -13.70 3.89 28.47
N ALA A 22 -12.65 4.68 28.72
CA ALA A 22 -12.24 5.75 27.83
C ALA A 22 -11.69 5.21 26.49
N GLU A 23 -10.87 4.16 26.54
CA GLU A 23 -10.31 3.53 25.33
C GLU A 23 -11.39 2.81 24.52
N ALA A 24 -12.35 2.17 25.18
CA ALA A 24 -13.50 1.55 24.52
C ALA A 24 -14.38 2.59 23.82
N LEU A 25 -14.62 3.74 24.44
CA LEU A 25 -15.36 4.85 23.82
C LEU A 25 -14.62 5.44 22.62
N ALA A 26 -13.31 5.64 22.73
CA ALA A 26 -12.50 6.14 21.62
C ALA A 26 -12.50 5.17 20.42
N ALA A 27 -12.45 3.85 20.69
CA ALA A 27 -12.53 2.84 19.64
C ALA A 27 -13.91 2.83 18.95
N LEU A 28 -15.00 2.98 19.72
CA LEU A 28 -16.36 3.06 19.17
C LEU A 28 -16.55 4.32 18.31
N ASP A 29 -16.05 5.47 18.76
CA ASP A 29 -16.10 6.74 18.01
C ASP A 29 -15.33 6.60 16.67
N TRP A 30 -14.16 5.97 16.72
CA TRP A 30 -13.40 5.65 15.51
C TRP A 30 -14.21 4.75 14.55
N TYR A 31 -14.80 3.66 15.05
CA TYR A 31 -15.61 2.75 14.23
C TYR A 31 -16.79 3.47 13.56
N GLN A 32 -17.48 4.35 14.29
CA GLN A 32 -18.55 5.17 13.72
C GLN A 32 -18.01 6.12 12.63
N SER A 33 -16.87 6.75 12.86
CA SER A 33 -16.27 7.70 11.92
C SER A 33 -15.86 7.06 10.59
N VAL A 34 -15.43 5.78 10.61
CA VAL A 34 -15.07 5.02 9.40
C VAL A 34 -16.27 4.30 8.78
N GLY A 35 -17.47 4.52 9.30
CA GLY A 35 -18.73 4.03 8.74
C GLY A 35 -19.03 2.56 9.06
N VAL A 36 -18.48 2.01 10.14
CA VAL A 36 -18.90 0.69 10.63
C VAL A 36 -20.31 0.80 11.21
N ASP A 37 -21.26 0.16 10.53
CA ASP A 37 -22.68 0.19 10.85
C ASP A 37 -23.21 -1.15 11.38
N VAL A 38 -22.49 -2.25 11.16
CA VAL A 38 -22.88 -3.60 11.59
C VAL A 38 -21.71 -4.41 12.15
N LEU A 39 -21.95 -5.10 13.26
CA LEU A 39 -21.07 -6.14 13.76
C LEU A 39 -21.45 -7.46 13.10
N VAL A 40 -20.55 -8.02 12.30
CA VAL A 40 -20.81 -9.25 11.52
C VAL A 40 -20.63 -10.52 12.37
N ALA A 41 -19.78 -10.48 13.40
CA ALA A 41 -19.54 -11.59 14.32
C ALA A 41 -18.98 -11.09 15.67
N ASP A 42 -19.20 -11.86 16.73
CA ASP A 42 -18.69 -11.55 18.08
C ASP A 42 -17.20 -11.87 18.25
N THR A 43 -16.63 -12.69 17.37
CA THR A 43 -15.22 -13.10 17.44
C THR A 43 -14.39 -12.28 16.46
N PRO A 44 -13.33 -11.59 16.91
CA PRO A 44 -12.39 -10.92 16.02
C PRO A 44 -11.79 -11.91 15.01
N ILE A 45 -11.85 -11.58 13.73
CA ILE A 45 -11.22 -12.37 12.67
C ILE A 45 -9.89 -11.70 12.32
N ALA A 46 -8.79 -12.39 12.57
CA ALA A 46 -7.44 -11.90 12.23
C ALA A 46 -7.15 -12.14 10.73
N TRP A 47 -7.62 -11.24 9.87
CA TRP A 47 -7.42 -11.33 8.41
C TRP A 47 -5.96 -11.15 7.97
N THR A 48 -5.11 -10.61 8.85
CA THR A 48 -3.68 -10.35 8.60
C THR A 48 -2.78 -11.50 9.02
N GLU A 49 -3.31 -12.52 9.72
CA GLU A 49 -2.54 -13.70 10.07
C GLU A 49 -2.36 -14.60 8.84
N HIS A 50 -1.10 -14.92 8.56
CA HIS A 50 -0.73 -15.76 7.43
C HIS A 50 -1.23 -17.19 7.67
N ARG A 51 -2.42 -17.51 7.17
CA ARG A 51 -2.93 -18.89 7.19
C ARG A 51 -2.07 -19.73 6.25
N PRO A 52 -1.50 -20.87 6.69
CA PRO A 52 -0.83 -21.77 5.76
C PRO A 52 -1.86 -22.21 4.70
N PRO A 53 -1.44 -22.31 3.42
CA PRO A 53 -2.34 -22.72 2.36
C PRO A 53 -2.95 -24.08 2.72
N LYS A 54 -4.28 -24.17 2.64
CA LYS A 54 -5.00 -25.45 2.77
C LYS A 54 -4.35 -26.44 1.78
N PRO A 55 -4.02 -27.67 2.19
CA PRO A 55 -3.41 -28.63 1.28
C PRO A 55 -4.25 -28.73 0.02
N ALA A 56 -3.64 -28.37 -1.12
CA ALA A 56 -4.29 -28.50 -2.40
C ALA A 56 -4.59 -29.98 -2.61
N THR A 57 -5.88 -30.33 -2.68
CA THR A 57 -6.30 -31.58 -3.31
C THR A 57 -5.72 -31.56 -4.72
N GLN A 58 -4.78 -32.45 -4.98
CA GLN A 58 -4.13 -32.62 -6.28
C GLN A 58 -5.18 -33.06 -7.30
N ASN A 59 -5.81 -32.12 -7.98
CA ASN A 59 -6.43 -32.37 -9.27
C ASN A 59 -5.30 -32.35 -10.30
N GLN A 60 -4.85 -33.51 -10.76
CA GLN A 60 -3.94 -33.63 -11.89
C GLN A 60 -4.67 -33.32 -13.20
N PRO A 61 -4.16 -32.41 -14.04
CA PRO A 61 -4.53 -32.34 -15.45
C PRO A 61 -3.44 -33.04 -16.28
N THR A 62 -3.82 -34.18 -16.89
CA THR A 62 -3.13 -34.78 -18.02
C THR A 62 -3.33 -33.90 -19.26
N ALA A 63 -2.26 -33.31 -19.79
CA ALA A 63 -1.95 -33.19 -21.22
C ALA A 63 -0.78 -32.21 -21.43
N ALA A 64 0.31 -32.72 -22.00
CA ALA A 64 1.47 -31.93 -22.40
C ALA A 64 1.11 -30.98 -23.55
N ARG A 65 1.51 -29.70 -23.45
CA ARG A 65 1.49 -28.73 -24.55
C ARG A 65 2.94 -28.33 -24.90
N PRO A 66 3.31 -28.16 -26.18
CA PRO A 66 4.71 -28.04 -26.59
C PRO A 66 5.34 -26.72 -26.11
N GLN A 67 6.59 -26.81 -25.63
CA GLN A 67 7.42 -25.66 -25.32
C GLN A 67 7.89 -25.00 -26.62
N ALA A 68 7.26 -23.90 -27.01
CA ALA A 68 7.83 -22.96 -27.96
C ALA A 68 8.71 -21.97 -27.19
N GLY A 69 10.02 -22.00 -27.45
CA GLY A 69 10.99 -21.12 -26.81
C GLY A 69 10.71 -19.65 -27.11
N ALA A 70 10.49 -18.88 -26.05
CA ALA A 70 10.68 -17.44 -26.05
C ALA A 70 11.82 -17.15 -25.08
N GLN A 71 12.98 -16.81 -25.65
CA GLN A 71 14.16 -16.39 -24.91
C GLN A 71 13.78 -15.20 -24.04
N ALA A 72 13.90 -15.37 -22.72
CA ALA A 72 13.82 -14.29 -21.76
C ALA A 72 15.02 -13.35 -21.99
N GLY A 73 14.78 -12.27 -22.71
CA GLY A 73 15.65 -11.10 -22.63
C GLY A 73 15.68 -10.63 -21.18
N ALA A 74 16.86 -10.62 -20.58
CA ALA A 74 17.10 -10.17 -19.22
C ALA A 74 16.59 -8.73 -19.03
N ALA A 75 15.38 -8.58 -18.48
CA ALA A 75 14.91 -7.32 -17.94
C ALA A 75 15.45 -7.19 -16.50
N GLY A 76 16.14 -6.08 -16.24
CA GLY A 76 17.07 -5.92 -15.12
C GLY A 76 16.50 -6.24 -13.75
N THR A 77 17.15 -7.17 -13.07
CA THR A 77 17.13 -7.36 -11.62
C THR A 77 18.03 -6.31 -10.97
N GLY A 78 17.67 -5.03 -11.05
CA GLY A 78 18.22 -4.05 -10.12
C GLY A 78 17.52 -4.21 -8.76
N PRO A 79 18.22 -4.27 -7.63
CA PRO A 79 17.57 -4.37 -6.33
C PRO A 79 16.70 -3.13 -6.11
N LEU A 80 15.39 -3.34 -5.90
CA LEU A 80 14.50 -2.33 -5.35
C LEU A 80 14.98 -2.02 -3.93
N GLY A 81 15.31 -0.76 -3.65
CA GLY A 81 15.58 -0.26 -2.29
C GLY A 81 16.63 -1.05 -1.53
N THR A 82 17.92 -0.82 -1.82
CA THR A 82 18.99 -1.32 -0.95
C THR A 82 18.85 -0.74 0.46
N ALA A 83 19.43 -1.39 1.46
CA ALA A 83 19.36 -0.90 2.85
C ALA A 83 19.90 0.55 2.95
N GLU A 84 20.91 0.88 2.15
CA GLU A 84 21.49 2.22 2.05
C GLU A 84 20.50 3.23 1.46
N ALA A 85 19.79 2.85 0.37
CA ALA A 85 18.78 3.70 -0.25
C ALA A 85 17.61 3.98 0.70
N VAL A 86 17.24 3.03 1.55
CA VAL A 86 16.20 3.22 2.58
C VAL A 86 16.65 4.24 3.63
N ILE A 87 17.88 4.13 4.13
CA ILE A 87 18.44 5.07 5.11
C ILE A 87 18.55 6.47 4.53
N GLU A 88 19.00 6.59 3.28
CA GLU A 88 19.09 7.87 2.58
C GLU A 88 17.72 8.49 2.35
N ALA A 89 16.74 7.71 1.89
CA ALA A 89 15.37 8.17 1.71
C ALA A 89 14.78 8.71 3.02
N GLN A 90 14.97 8.00 4.15
CA GLN A 90 14.52 8.44 5.46
C GLN A 90 15.18 9.76 5.88
N LYS A 91 16.50 9.89 5.67
CA LYS A 91 17.24 11.11 6.00
C LYS A 91 16.75 12.29 5.18
N LEU A 92 16.56 12.11 3.87
CA LEU A 92 16.08 13.18 2.98
C LEU A 92 14.63 13.56 3.30
N ALA A 93 13.76 12.57 3.51
CA ALA A 93 12.37 12.82 3.90
C ALA A 93 12.26 13.60 5.22
N ALA A 94 13.15 13.33 6.19
CA ALA A 94 13.19 14.06 7.46
C ALA A 94 13.59 15.54 7.31
N THR A 95 14.11 15.96 6.15
CA THR A 95 14.40 17.38 5.87
C THR A 95 13.22 18.14 5.27
N ALA A 96 12.16 17.46 4.85
CA ALA A 96 10.97 18.07 4.29
C ALA A 96 9.98 18.44 5.40
N ASP A 97 9.61 19.72 5.46
CA ASP A 97 8.65 20.29 6.42
C ASP A 97 7.26 20.54 5.81
N SER A 98 7.11 20.24 4.53
CA SER A 98 5.90 20.48 3.73
C SER A 98 5.77 19.43 2.63
N LEU A 99 4.57 19.25 2.09
CA LEU A 99 4.34 18.33 0.97
C LEU A 99 5.07 18.78 -0.30
N GLU A 100 5.20 20.09 -0.50
CA GLU A 100 5.96 20.68 -1.59
C GLU A 100 7.45 20.36 -1.46
N ALA A 101 8.02 20.49 -0.25
CA ALA A 101 9.39 20.08 0.02
C ALA A 101 9.59 18.57 -0.17
N LEU A 102 8.64 17.75 0.29
CA LEU A 102 8.67 16.30 0.13
C LEU A 102 8.63 15.90 -1.35
N LYS A 103 7.77 16.54 -2.14
CA LYS A 103 7.71 16.36 -3.59
C LYS A 103 9.04 16.70 -4.25
N ALA A 104 9.64 17.84 -3.89
CA ALA A 104 10.92 18.27 -4.44
C ALA A 104 12.09 17.33 -4.06
N VAL A 105 12.04 16.72 -2.87
CA VAL A 105 12.98 15.67 -2.46
C VAL A 105 12.80 14.42 -3.32
N LEU A 106 11.56 13.94 -3.49
CA LEU A 106 11.28 12.74 -4.29
C LEU A 106 11.65 12.91 -5.76
N GLU A 107 11.43 14.09 -6.36
CA GLU A 107 11.82 14.38 -7.75
C GLU A 107 13.33 14.23 -8.00
N LYS A 108 14.15 14.39 -6.96
CA LYS A 108 15.61 14.32 -7.03
C LYS A 108 16.17 13.00 -6.51
N PHE A 109 15.32 12.11 -5.99
CA PHE A 109 15.76 10.86 -5.40
C PHE A 109 16.09 9.83 -6.47
N ASP A 110 17.34 9.37 -6.51
CA ASP A 110 17.87 8.45 -7.52
C ASP A 110 18.03 6.99 -7.01
N GLY A 111 17.73 6.76 -5.72
CA GLY A 111 17.80 5.45 -5.06
C GLY A 111 16.78 4.41 -5.53
N LEU A 112 15.88 4.77 -6.45
CA LEU A 112 14.86 3.86 -7.00
C LEU A 112 15.03 3.69 -8.51
N SER A 113 15.33 2.46 -8.94
CA SER A 113 15.47 2.10 -10.36
C SER A 113 14.17 2.27 -11.17
N ILE A 114 13.01 2.10 -10.51
CA ILE A 114 11.67 2.26 -11.13
C ILE A 114 11.43 3.68 -11.66
N ALA A 115 11.98 4.70 -11.01
CA ALA A 115 11.87 6.09 -11.45
C ALA A 115 12.49 6.31 -12.84
N LYS A 116 13.50 5.50 -13.21
CA LYS A 116 14.17 5.57 -14.52
C LYS A 116 13.33 5.01 -15.66
N THR A 117 12.28 4.25 -15.35
CA THR A 117 11.42 3.57 -16.34
C THR A 117 10.05 4.21 -16.51
N ALA A 118 9.65 5.06 -15.55
CA ALA A 118 8.40 5.81 -15.59
C ALA A 118 8.58 7.12 -16.36
N ARG A 119 7.47 7.62 -16.94
CA ARG A 119 7.46 8.89 -17.67
C ARG A 119 7.32 10.08 -16.72
N ASN A 120 6.39 9.98 -15.77
CA ASN A 120 6.14 11.04 -14.80
C ASN A 120 6.12 10.47 -13.38
N MET A 121 6.51 11.30 -12.41
CA MET A 121 6.21 11.03 -11.02
C MET A 121 4.75 11.38 -10.73
N VAL A 122 4.03 10.46 -10.10
CA VAL A 122 2.65 10.62 -9.66
C VAL A 122 2.66 10.80 -8.14
N PHE A 123 2.71 12.06 -7.70
CA PHE A 123 2.83 12.41 -6.29
C PHE A 123 1.50 12.26 -5.56
N ALA A 124 0.54 13.13 -5.87
CA ALA A 124 -0.78 13.14 -5.26
C ALA A 124 -1.78 13.99 -6.09
N ASP A 125 -3.04 13.94 -5.70
CA ASP A 125 -4.14 14.79 -6.15
C ASP A 125 -5.07 15.12 -4.96
N GLY A 126 -5.86 16.18 -5.09
CA GLY A 126 -6.84 16.59 -4.09
C GLY A 126 -6.31 17.57 -3.03
N ASN A 127 -6.91 17.55 -1.85
CA ASN A 127 -6.68 18.52 -0.79
C ASN A 127 -5.84 17.94 0.35
N PRO A 128 -4.62 18.44 0.62
CA PRO A 128 -3.77 18.02 1.73
C PRO A 128 -4.42 18.09 3.13
N GLU A 129 -5.36 19.02 3.31
CA GLU A 129 -6.07 19.25 4.57
C GLU A 129 -7.37 18.40 4.65
N ALA A 130 -7.60 17.51 3.68
CA ALA A 130 -8.78 16.67 3.68
C ALA A 130 -8.76 15.65 4.84
N PRO A 131 -9.93 15.36 5.45
CA PRO A 131 -10.01 14.37 6.52
C PRO A 131 -9.91 12.92 6.01
N LEU A 132 -9.95 12.69 4.70
CA LEU A 132 -9.88 11.38 4.08
C LEU A 132 -8.73 11.32 3.08
N MET A 133 -7.77 10.42 3.34
CA MET A 133 -6.68 10.09 2.42
C MET A 133 -6.90 8.70 1.81
N ILE A 134 -6.71 8.59 0.50
CA ILE A 134 -6.76 7.34 -0.27
C ILE A 134 -5.36 7.02 -0.77
N ILE A 135 -4.91 5.79 -0.52
CA ILE A 135 -3.58 5.33 -0.92
C ILE A 135 -3.74 4.10 -1.84
N GLY A 136 -3.36 4.26 -3.11
CA GLY A 136 -3.26 3.18 -4.08
C GLY A 136 -1.93 2.43 -4.02
N GLU A 137 -1.79 1.37 -4.80
CA GLU A 137 -0.55 0.59 -4.88
C GLU A 137 0.53 1.35 -5.67
N ALA A 138 0.30 1.53 -6.97
CA ALA A 138 1.22 2.19 -7.88
C ALA A 138 0.48 2.78 -9.10
N PRO A 139 1.09 3.73 -9.83
CA PRO A 139 0.47 4.35 -10.98
C PRO A 139 0.28 3.36 -12.14
N GLY A 140 -0.86 3.48 -12.81
CA GLY A 140 -1.11 2.84 -14.09
C GLY A 140 -0.53 3.65 -15.26
N ARG A 141 -0.80 3.20 -16.48
CA ARG A 141 -0.30 3.85 -17.71
C ARG A 141 -0.84 5.28 -17.86
N GLU A 142 -2.14 5.46 -17.61
CA GLU A 142 -2.83 6.74 -17.83
C GLU A 142 -2.39 7.75 -16.74
N GLU A 143 -2.12 7.27 -15.53
CA GLU A 143 -1.53 8.04 -14.44
C GLU A 143 -0.07 8.44 -14.74
N ASP A 144 0.75 7.50 -15.22
CA ASP A 144 2.12 7.78 -15.64
C ASP A 144 2.19 8.77 -16.81
N GLU A 145 1.20 8.76 -17.71
CA GLU A 145 1.13 9.73 -18.81
C GLU A 145 0.69 11.13 -18.34
N SER A 146 -0.20 11.23 -17.35
CA SER A 146 -0.78 12.50 -16.87
C SER A 146 -0.05 13.12 -15.68
N GLY A 147 0.70 12.33 -14.90
CA GLY A 147 1.28 12.75 -13.62
C GLY A 147 0.29 12.79 -12.45
N LEU A 148 -0.97 12.38 -12.66
CA LEU A 148 -2.03 12.42 -11.65
C LEU A 148 -2.49 11.01 -11.26
N PRO A 149 -2.74 10.74 -9.96
CA PRO A 149 -3.20 9.45 -9.48
C PRO A 149 -4.66 9.18 -9.86
N PHE A 150 -4.97 7.91 -10.12
CA PHE A 150 -6.32 7.43 -10.37
C PHE A 150 -7.05 8.22 -11.47
N VAL A 151 -6.45 8.40 -12.65
CA VAL A 151 -7.14 9.04 -13.80
C VAL A 151 -7.73 8.02 -14.78
N GLY A 152 -7.36 6.74 -14.66
CA GLY A 152 -7.83 5.68 -15.52
C GLY A 152 -9.21 5.11 -15.16
N VAL A 153 -9.50 3.90 -15.62
CA VAL A 153 -10.80 3.24 -15.41
C VAL A 153 -11.09 3.02 -13.91
N SER A 154 -10.10 2.60 -13.13
CA SER A 154 -10.22 2.47 -11.67
C SER A 154 -10.47 3.82 -11.00
N GLY A 155 -9.86 4.90 -11.53
CA GLY A 155 -10.09 6.25 -11.07
C GLY A 155 -11.52 6.73 -11.25
N LYS A 156 -12.10 6.46 -12.42
CA LYS A 156 -13.53 6.76 -12.68
C LYS A 156 -14.47 5.98 -11.76
N LEU A 157 -14.09 4.76 -11.37
CA LEU A 157 -14.84 4.00 -10.37
C LEU A 157 -14.68 4.62 -8.97
N LEU A 158 -13.46 5.02 -8.60
CA LEU A 158 -13.19 5.73 -7.35
C LEU A 158 -14.03 7.00 -7.23
N ASP A 159 -14.10 7.81 -8.29
CA ASP A 159 -14.92 9.03 -8.30
C ASP A 159 -16.40 8.75 -8.02
N LYS A 160 -16.94 7.64 -8.56
CA LYS A 160 -18.32 7.21 -8.28
C LYS A 160 -18.52 6.76 -6.85
N ILE A 161 -17.54 6.05 -6.28
CA ILE A 161 -17.57 5.59 -4.88
C ILE A 161 -17.53 6.81 -3.95
N LEU A 162 -16.65 7.78 -4.22
CA LEU A 162 -16.58 9.03 -3.48
C LEU A 162 -17.90 9.79 -3.53
N ALA A 163 -18.47 9.94 -4.74
CA ALA A 163 -19.76 10.61 -4.91
C ALA A 163 -20.88 9.92 -4.13
N ALA A 164 -20.89 8.58 -4.05
CA ALA A 164 -21.88 7.82 -3.30
C ALA A 164 -21.84 8.09 -1.78
N ILE A 165 -20.68 8.47 -1.25
CA ILE A 165 -20.50 8.85 0.17
C ILE A 165 -20.51 10.37 0.38
N GLY A 166 -20.96 11.15 -0.62
CA GLY A 166 -21.03 12.61 -0.54
C GLY A 166 -19.67 13.31 -0.52
N ARG A 167 -18.65 12.69 -1.13
CA ARG A 167 -17.29 13.22 -1.23
C ARG A 167 -16.86 13.37 -2.69
N ASP A 168 -15.81 14.15 -2.89
CA ASP A 168 -15.09 14.30 -4.15
C ASP A 168 -13.58 14.47 -3.92
N ARG A 169 -12.84 14.70 -5.01
CA ARG A 169 -11.38 14.93 -4.98
C ARG A 169 -10.97 16.21 -4.25
N THR A 170 -11.84 17.21 -4.13
CA THR A 170 -11.55 18.44 -3.38
C THR A 170 -11.67 18.23 -1.87
N SER A 171 -12.42 17.21 -1.46
CA SER A 171 -12.64 16.78 -0.07
C SER A 171 -11.82 15.55 0.34
N THR A 172 -10.87 15.11 -0.50
CA THR A 172 -10.01 13.94 -0.27
C THR A 172 -8.58 14.23 -0.71
N TYR A 173 -7.62 13.49 -0.16
CA TYR A 173 -6.23 13.48 -0.62
C TYR A 173 -5.89 12.11 -1.20
N ILE A 174 -5.36 12.05 -2.42
CA ILE A 174 -5.19 10.78 -3.14
C ILE A 174 -3.71 10.62 -3.52
N SER A 175 -3.09 9.50 -3.15
CA SER A 175 -1.71 9.17 -3.50
C SER A 175 -1.53 7.67 -3.71
N ASN A 176 -0.28 7.21 -3.88
CA ASN A 176 0.09 5.80 -4.01
C ASN A 176 1.26 5.46 -3.08
N ILE A 177 1.41 4.18 -2.73
CA ILE A 177 2.57 3.67 -1.98
C ILE A 177 3.85 3.91 -2.77
N VAL A 178 3.80 3.73 -4.10
CA VAL A 178 4.90 4.00 -5.01
C VAL A 178 4.50 5.12 -5.95
N ASN A 179 5.35 6.14 -6.15
CA ASN A 179 5.02 7.30 -6.98
C ASN A 179 5.34 7.12 -8.47
N TRP A 180 5.94 6.00 -8.87
CA TRP A 180 6.31 5.72 -10.27
C TRP A 180 5.73 4.41 -10.74
N ARG A 181 5.32 4.36 -12.01
CA ARG A 181 4.75 3.16 -12.62
C ARG A 181 5.79 2.03 -12.72
N PRO A 182 5.49 0.81 -12.21
CA PRO A 182 6.36 -0.34 -12.38
C PRO A 182 6.48 -0.81 -13.84
N PRO A 183 7.65 -1.32 -14.26
CA PRO A 183 7.81 -1.92 -15.58
C PRO A 183 6.91 -3.14 -15.71
N GLY A 184 6.26 -3.29 -16.87
CA GLY A 184 5.43 -4.47 -17.16
C GLY A 184 4.04 -4.48 -16.51
N ASN A 185 3.57 -3.36 -15.94
CA ASN A 185 2.23 -3.22 -15.39
C ASN A 185 1.15 -3.28 -16.51
N ARG A 186 0.92 -4.49 -17.04
CA ARG A 186 0.11 -4.79 -18.23
C ARG A 186 -1.29 -5.21 -17.79
N LYS A 187 -2.31 -4.63 -18.44
CA LYS A 187 -3.73 -4.99 -18.23
C LYS A 187 -3.92 -6.51 -18.40
N PRO A 188 -4.71 -7.19 -17.56
CA PRO A 188 -5.10 -8.58 -17.81
C PRO A 188 -5.70 -8.68 -19.21
N SER A 189 -5.16 -9.58 -20.05
CA SER A 189 -5.81 -9.90 -21.32
C SER A 189 -7.07 -10.70 -21.01
N GLN A 190 -8.22 -10.18 -21.43
CA GLN A 190 -9.49 -10.91 -21.39
C GLN A 190 -9.30 -12.24 -22.14
N GLY A 191 -9.50 -13.35 -21.44
CA GLY A 191 -9.60 -14.69 -22.00
C GLY A 191 -11.05 -15.10 -22.11
#